data_AF-A0A099Z7V7-F1
#
_entry.id   AF-A0A099Z7V7-F1
#
_cell.length_a   1.000
_cell.length_b   1.000
_cell.length_c   1.000
_cell.angle_alpha   90.00
_cell.angle_beta   90.00
_cell.angle_gamma   90.00
#
_symmetry.space_group_name_H-M   'P 1'
#
loop_
_entity.id
_entity.type
_entity.pdbx_description
1 polymer ?
#
loop_
_entity_poly.entity_id
_entity_poly.type
_entity_poly.pdbx_seq_one_letter_code
_entity_poly.pdbx_strand_id
1 'polypeptide(L)'
;RYVPDKQCSFALGVQSVFLCLLGTIPGPILFGVAIDNSCSLWDINECKTKGACWVYDNERMAYLLMGISAICKIITIVFVIMTVSLYKPP
;
A
#
# COMPACT_ATOMS: atom_id res chain seq x y z
N ARG A 1 -11.93 -23.61 24.78
CA ARG A 1 -10.74 -23.98 23.97
C ARG A 1 -9.63 -23.00 24.31
N TYR A 2 -8.72 -23.38 25.20
CA TYR A 2 -7.57 -22.55 25.58
C TYR A 2 -6.51 -22.72 24.49
N VAL A 3 -6.31 -21.69 23.68
CA VAL A 3 -5.22 -21.67 22.70
C VAL A 3 -3.92 -21.64 23.52
N PRO A 4 -2.95 -22.54 23.30
CA PRO A 4 -1.71 -22.51 24.06
C PRO A 4 -0.96 -21.19 23.80
N ASP A 5 -0.74 -20.38 24.85
CA ASP A 5 -0.15 -19.03 24.80
C ASP A 5 1.18 -18.96 24.03
N LYS A 6 1.92 -20.08 24.01
CA LYS A 6 3.23 -20.19 23.36
C LYS A 6 3.19 -20.05 21.83
N GLN A 7 2.07 -20.36 21.18
CA GLN A 7 1.93 -20.21 19.72
C GLN A 7 1.26 -18.89 19.31
N CYS A 8 0.54 -18.24 20.23
CA CYS A 8 -0.18 -17.01 19.96
C CYS A 8 0.78 -15.82 19.77
N SER A 9 1.78 -15.69 20.65
CA SER A 9 2.80 -14.63 20.55
C SER A 9 3.61 -14.71 19.25
N PHE A 10 3.96 -15.93 18.81
CA PHE A 10 4.66 -16.15 17.55
C PHE A 10 3.78 -15.78 16.33
N ALA A 11 2.50 -16.20 16.33
CA ALA A 11 1.57 -15.87 15.25
C ALA A 11 1.31 -14.35 15.14
N LEU A 12 1.13 -13.67 16.27
CA LEU A 12 0.95 -12.21 16.31
C LEU A 12 2.21 -11.47 15.82
N GLY A 13 3.40 -11.96 16.18
CA GLY A 13 4.67 -11.43 15.68
C GLY A 13 4.81 -11.57 14.16
N VAL A 14 4.53 -12.76 13.62
CA VAL A 14 4.58 -13.01 12.16
C VAL A 14 3.55 -12.15 11.43
N GLN A 15 2.31 -12.07 11.92
CA GLN A 15 1.27 -11.23 11.32
C GLN A 15 1.66 -9.74 11.32
N SER A 16 2.28 -9.25 12.40
CA SER A 16 2.79 -7.88 12.50
C SER A 16 3.89 -7.60 11.48
N VAL A 17 4.84 -8.54 11.30
CA VAL A 17 5.90 -8.41 10.29
C VAL A 17 5.31 -8.36 8.88
N PHE A 18 4.34 -9.22 8.55
CA PHE A 18 3.65 -9.17 7.26
C PHE A 18 2.90 -7.85 7.05
N LEU A 19 2.19 -7.35 8.06
CA LEU A 19 1.51 -6.06 7.99
C LEU A 19 2.49 -4.90 7.80
N CYS A 20 3.60 -4.91 8.54
CA CYS A 20 4.64 -3.90 8.42
C CYS A 20 5.27 -3.93 7.04
N LEU A 21 5.67 -5.09 6.51
CA LEU A 21 6.25 -5.20 5.17
C LEU A 21 5.27 -4.73 4.09
N LEU A 22 4.00 -5.17 4.17
CA LEU A 22 2.95 -4.77 3.25
C LEU A 22 2.43 -3.35 3.46
N GLY A 23 2.83 -2.64 4.51
CA GLY A 23 2.46 -1.24 4.76
C GLY A 23 3.61 -0.28 4.47
N THR A 24 4.81 -0.60 4.95
CA THR A 24 6.02 0.24 4.88
C THR A 24 6.72 0.19 3.53
N ILE A 25 6.55 -0.86 2.72
CA ILE A 25 7.07 -0.89 1.35
C ILE A 25 6.14 -0.14 0.39
N PRO A 26 4.83 -0.43 0.33
CA PRO A 26 3.94 0.32 -0.55
C PRO A 26 3.75 1.77 -0.08
N GLY A 27 3.75 2.07 1.21
CA GLY A 27 3.61 3.45 1.73
C GLY A 27 4.48 4.49 1.01
N PRO A 28 5.83 4.39 1.03
CA PRO A 28 6.73 5.32 0.36
C PRO A 28 6.69 5.21 -1.17
N ILE A 29 6.45 4.01 -1.72
CA ILE A 29 6.35 3.83 -3.19
C ILE A 29 5.10 4.53 -3.74
N LEU A 30 3.94 4.31 -3.10
CA LEU A 30 2.70 5.01 -3.42
C LEU A 30 2.87 6.51 -3.30
N PHE A 31 3.53 6.96 -2.23
CA PHE A 31 3.77 8.39 -2.03
C PHE A 31 4.63 8.97 -3.16
N GLY A 32 5.70 8.28 -3.56
CA GLY A 32 6.53 8.67 -4.69
C GLY A 32 5.77 8.73 -6.02
N VAL A 33 4.97 7.70 -6.32
CA VAL A 33 4.16 7.65 -7.56
C VAL A 33 3.06 8.71 -7.56
N ALA A 34 2.41 8.95 -6.42
CA ALA A 34 1.38 9.98 -6.28
C ALA A 34 1.96 11.38 -6.47
N ILE A 35 3.16 11.65 -5.94
CA ILE A 35 3.88 12.92 -6.15
C ILE A 35 4.18 13.12 -7.64
N ASP A 36 4.72 12.10 -8.30
CA ASP A 36 5.09 12.19 -9.73
C ASP A 36 3.85 12.44 -10.63
N ASN A 37 2.74 11.75 -10.36
CA ASN A 37 1.51 11.84 -11.16
C ASN A 37 0.60 13.03 -10.82
N SER A 38 0.78 13.65 -9.65
CA SER A 38 0.01 14.84 -9.25
C SER A 38 0.66 16.13 -9.71
N CYS A 39 1.84 16.08 -10.33
CA CYS A 39 2.49 17.26 -10.83
C CYS A 39 1.71 17.85 -12.02
N SER A 40 1.11 19.04 -11.80
CA SER A 40 0.38 19.75 -12.85
C SER A 40 1.29 20.63 -13.72
N LEU A 41 2.41 21.12 -13.15
CA LEU A 41 3.39 21.95 -13.85
C LEU A 41 4.81 21.58 -13.42
N TRP A 42 5.57 20.99 -14.33
CA TRP A 42 6.97 20.65 -14.12
C TRP A 42 7.85 21.90 -14.24
N ASP A 43 8.79 22.09 -13.32
CA ASP A 43 9.89 23.04 -13.52
C ASP A 43 10.76 22.57 -14.68
N ILE A 44 10.87 23.37 -15.74
CA ILE A 44 11.74 23.09 -16.87
C ILE A 44 12.79 24.17 -16.90
N ASN A 45 14.03 23.79 -16.59
CA ASN A 45 15.16 24.71 -16.58
C ASN A 45 15.50 25.19 -17.99
N GLU A 46 16.32 26.23 -18.12
CA GLU A 46 16.80 26.76 -19.41
C GLU A 46 17.46 25.68 -20.30
N CYS A 47 18.05 24.65 -19.68
CA CYS A 47 18.60 23.46 -20.34
C CYS A 47 17.56 22.38 -20.72
N LYS A 48 16.25 22.68 -20.63
CA LYS A 48 15.13 21.74 -20.83
C LYS A 48 15.13 20.50 -19.94
N THR A 49 15.83 20.56 -18.80
CA THR A 49 15.84 19.47 -17.81
C THR A 49 14.66 19.60 -16.85
N LYS A 50 13.97 18.48 -16.62
CA LYS A 50 12.85 18.38 -15.66
C LYS A 50 13.40 18.48 -14.23
N GLY A 51 12.98 19.50 -13.50
CA GLY A 51 13.31 19.74 -12.10
C GLY A 51 12.21 19.25 -11.15
N ALA A 52 12.04 19.93 -10.02
CA ALA A 52 10.93 19.68 -9.08
C ALA A 52 9.59 20.19 -9.66
N CYS A 53 8.46 19.71 -9.15
CA CYS A 53 7.16 20.28 -9.54
C CYS A 53 6.90 21.61 -8.84
N TRP A 54 6.34 22.60 -9.55
CA TRP A 54 5.91 23.88 -8.96
C TRP A 54 4.55 23.78 -8.26
N VAL A 55 3.61 23.05 -8.88
CA VAL A 55 2.24 22.93 -8.39
C VAL A 55 1.81 21.47 -8.40
N TYR A 56 1.58 20.94 -7.20
CA TYR A 56 1.00 19.61 -6.99
C TYR A 56 -0.51 19.72 -6.82
N ASP A 57 -1.24 18.88 -7.55
CA ASP A 57 -2.69 18.75 -7.43
C ASP A 57 -3.05 17.77 -6.30
N ASN A 58 -3.55 18.32 -5.18
CA ASN A 58 -3.91 17.55 -3.99
C ASN A 58 -5.08 16.58 -4.24
N GLU A 59 -6.06 16.95 -5.08
CA GLU A 59 -7.20 16.09 -5.39
C GLU A 59 -6.70 14.86 -6.13
N ARG A 60 -5.84 15.07 -7.13
CA ARG A 60 -5.25 13.97 -7.91
C ARG A 60 -4.36 13.08 -7.06
N MET A 61 -3.59 13.63 -6.13
CA MET A 61 -2.86 12.83 -5.12
C MET A 61 -3.81 11.94 -4.31
N ALA A 62 -4.89 12.52 -3.77
CA ALA A 62 -5.84 11.80 -2.93
C ALA A 62 -6.51 10.65 -3.71
N TYR A 63 -6.96 10.89 -4.94
CA TYR A 63 -7.57 9.85 -5.78
C TYR A 63 -6.61 8.70 -6.09
N LEU A 64 -5.34 9.00 -6.38
CA LEU A 64 -4.33 7.97 -6.64
C LEU A 64 -4.06 7.12 -5.41
N LEU A 65 -3.87 7.76 -4.25
CA LEU A 65 -3.64 7.06 -2.99
C LEU A 65 -4.85 6.21 -2.58
N MET A 66 -6.07 6.74 -2.72
CA MET A 66 -7.30 5.98 -2.47
C MET A 66 -7.46 4.82 -3.44
N GLY A 67 -7.19 5.02 -4.73
CA GLY A 67 -7.30 3.98 -5.75
C GLY A 67 -6.36 2.80 -5.48
N ILE A 68 -5.10 3.07 -5.16
CA ILE A 68 -4.13 2.02 -4.85
C ILE A 68 -4.48 1.31 -3.54
N SER A 69 -4.92 2.06 -2.51
CA SER A 69 -5.42 1.47 -1.25
C SER A 69 -6.60 0.54 -1.51
N ALA A 70 -7.56 0.96 -2.34
CA ALA A 70 -8.70 0.14 -2.73
C ALA A 70 -8.26 -1.15 -3.45
N ILE A 71 -7.32 -1.07 -4.39
CA ILE A 71 -6.77 -2.25 -5.09
C ILE A 71 -6.10 -3.21 -4.09
N CYS A 72 -5.25 -2.70 -3.19
CA CYS A 72 -4.62 -3.53 -2.14
C CYS A 72 -5.66 -4.20 -1.23
N LYS A 73 -6.73 -3.48 -0.86
CA LYS A 73 -7.85 -4.05 -0.09
C LYS A 73 -8.55 -5.16 -0.88
N ILE A 74 -8.84 -4.96 -2.16
CA ILE A 74 -9.49 -5.95 -3.01
C ILE A 74 -8.63 -7.22 -3.12
N ILE A 75 -7.32 -7.09 -3.36
CA ILE A 75 -6.40 -8.24 -3.42
C ILE A 75 -6.42 -9.01 -2.09
N THR A 76 -6.42 -8.30 -0.97
CA THR A 76 -6.51 -8.92 0.37
C THR A 76 -7.81 -9.67 0.54
N ILE A 77 -8.95 -9.08 0.17
CA ILE A 77 -10.27 -9.72 0.24
C ILE A 77 -10.28 -10.99 -0.62
N VAL A 78 -9.76 -10.94 -1.84
CA VAL A 78 -9.66 -12.11 -2.73
C VAL A 78 -8.82 -13.21 -2.10
N PHE A 79 -7.67 -12.87 -1.51
CA PHE A 79 -6.81 -13.84 -0.83
C PHE A 79 -7.50 -14.49 0.38
N VAL A 80 -8.25 -13.70 1.16
CA VAL A 80 -9.04 -14.19 2.29
C VAL A 80 -10.16 -15.12 1.79
N ILE A 81 -10.88 -14.75 0.73
CA ILE A 81 -11.92 -15.60 0.14
C ILE A 81 -11.31 -16.92 -0.36
N MET A 82 -10.16 -16.87 -1.03
CA MET A 82 -9.47 -18.08 -1.48
C MET A 82 -9.07 -18.97 -0.31
N THR A 83 -8.48 -18.40 0.75
CA THR A 83 -8.11 -19.17 1.95
C THR A 83 -9.34 -19.79 2.61
N VAL A 84 -10.45 -19.06 2.75
CA VAL A 84 -11.71 -19.60 3.30
C VAL A 84 -12.26 -20.73 2.43
N SER A 85 -12.20 -20.59 1.10
CA SER A 85 -12.72 -21.59 0.16
C SER A 85 -11.89 -22.87 0.13
N LEU A 86 -10.56 -22.75 0.30
CA LEU A 86 -9.61 -23.87 0.34
C LEU A 86 -9.46 -24.48 1.75
N TYR A 87 -9.84 -23.75 2.80
CA TYR A 87 -9.83 -24.24 4.16
C TYR A 87 -10.93 -25.29 4.34
N LYS A 88 -10.62 -26.53 3.98
CA LYS A 88 -11.49 -27.67 4.25
C LYS A 88 -11.53 -27.86 5.77
N PRO A 89 -12.69 -27.65 6.42
CA PRO A 89 -12.78 -27.79 7.86
C PRO A 89 -12.51 -29.26 8.24
N PRO A 90 -11.63 -29.53 9.23
CA PRO A 90 -11.56 -30.84 9.87
C PRO A 90 -12.77 -31.07 10.79
#